data_AF-A0A953T5H8-F1
#
_entry.id   AF-A0A953T5H8-F1
#
_cell.length_a   1.000
_cell.length_b   1.000
_cell.length_c   1.000
_cell.angle_alpha   90.00
_cell.angle_beta   90.00
_cell.angle_gamma   90.00
#
_symmetry.space_group_name_H-M   'P 1'
#
loop_
_entity.id
_entity.type
_entity.pdbx_description
1 polymer ?
#
loop_
_entity_poly.entity_id
_entity_poly.type
_entity_poly.pdbx_seq_one_letter_code
_entity_poly.pdbx_strand_id
1 'polypeptide(L)'
;MGETVEKFGFAVKYKSVGELFSTEILPIIDSISRLGVAADGFASAANSISHINFTEQHEIKELLELVFEIRRSAEDLHCLLDKRLDAAIKTVESGVYDIKNIKEAKEEQEK
;
A
#
# COMPACT_ATOMS: atom_id res chain seq x y z
N MET A 1 18.19 15.75 -3.44
CA MET A 1 16.92 15.98 -4.17
C MET A 1 17.15 15.48 -5.59
N GLY A 2 16.42 14.45 -6.02
CA GLY A 2 16.67 13.77 -7.31
C GLY A 2 16.06 14.53 -8.48
N GLU A 3 16.76 14.57 -9.61
CA GLU A 3 16.30 15.26 -10.82
C GLU A 3 15.07 14.59 -11.44
N THR A 4 14.08 15.44 -11.72
CA THR A 4 12.86 15.09 -12.44
C THR A 4 13.20 14.92 -13.92
N VAL A 5 13.40 13.68 -14.37
CA VAL A 5 13.66 13.40 -15.79
C VAL A 5 12.32 13.36 -16.52
N GLU A 6 11.89 14.50 -17.08
CA GLU A 6 10.67 14.59 -17.89
C GLU A 6 10.94 14.09 -19.32
N LYS A 7 10.39 12.92 -19.67
CA LYS A 7 10.04 12.58 -21.07
C LYS A 7 8.84 11.63 -21.06
N PHE A 8 7.89 11.87 -21.97
CA PHE A 8 6.56 11.22 -22.06
C PHE A 8 5.50 11.63 -21.01
N GLY A 9 5.64 12.79 -20.36
CA GLY A 9 4.62 13.24 -19.40
C GLY A 9 4.57 12.44 -18.09
N PHE A 10 5.51 11.52 -17.89
CA PHE A 10 5.70 10.79 -16.63
C PHE A 10 6.88 11.38 -15.88
N ALA A 11 6.60 12.22 -14.88
CA ALA A 11 7.59 12.60 -13.89
C ALA A 11 7.79 11.42 -12.94
N VAL A 12 8.91 10.71 -13.08
CA VAL A 12 9.21 9.56 -12.23
C VAL A 12 9.86 10.07 -10.94
N LYS A 13 9.12 10.00 -9.83
CA LYS A 13 9.55 10.48 -8.51
C LYS A 13 10.60 9.58 -7.84
N TYR A 14 10.75 8.35 -8.33
CA TYR A 14 11.64 7.31 -7.79
C TYR A 14 12.83 7.09 -8.73
N LYS A 15 13.92 6.51 -8.22
CA LYS A 15 15.12 6.17 -8.99
C LYS A 15 15.03 4.78 -9.63
N SER A 16 14.17 3.90 -9.10
CA SER A 16 13.93 2.57 -9.66
C SER A 16 12.54 2.05 -9.30
N VAL A 17 12.08 1.02 -10.03
CA VAL A 17 10.89 0.24 -9.66
C VAL A 17 11.02 -0.33 -8.26
N GLY A 18 12.22 -0.79 -7.87
CA GLY A 18 12.47 -1.31 -6.52
C GLY A 18 12.28 -0.26 -5.42
N GLU A 19 12.63 1.00 -5.69
CA GLU A 19 12.39 2.11 -4.76
C GLU A 19 10.89 2.43 -4.65
N LEU A 20 10.15 2.41 -5.76
CA LEU A 20 8.68 2.54 -5.73
C LEU A 20 8.02 1.42 -4.90
N PHE A 21 8.47 0.18 -5.08
CA PHE A 21 7.94 -0.96 -4.32
C PHE A 21 8.22 -0.85 -2.82
N SER A 22 9.45 -0.49 -2.45
CA SER A 22 9.87 -0.41 -1.05
C SER A 22 9.29 0.79 -0.30
N THR A 23 9.07 1.92 -0.98
CA THR A 23 8.61 3.16 -0.34
C THR A 23 7.09 3.33 -0.33
N GLU A 24 6.37 2.77 -1.30
CA GLU A 24 4.92 2.92 -1.39
C GLU A 24 4.15 1.60 -1.31
N ILE A 25 4.52 0.60 -2.13
CA ILE A 25 3.70 -0.62 -2.28
C ILE A 25 3.77 -1.51 -1.03
N LEU A 26 4.98 -1.85 -0.57
CA LEU A 26 5.16 -2.72 0.59
C LEU A 26 4.54 -2.15 1.88
N PRO A 27 4.68 -0.85 2.20
CA PRO A 27 4.01 -0.27 3.35
C PRO A 27 2.47 -0.37 3.30
N ILE A 28 1.87 -0.24 2.12
CA ILE A 28 0.41 -0.39 1.96
C ILE A 28 0.00 -1.84 2.22
N ILE A 29 0.75 -2.82 1.66
CA ILE A 29 0.50 -4.26 1.89
C ILE A 29 0.66 -4.61 3.38
N ASP A 30 1.70 -4.11 4.05
CA ASP A 30 1.90 -4.31 5.49
C ASP A 30 0.73 -3.71 6.31
N SER A 31 0.28 -2.52 5.93
CA SER A 31 -0.86 -1.86 6.60
C SER A 31 -2.15 -2.67 6.47
N ILE A 32 -2.48 -3.15 5.26
CA ILE A 32 -3.65 -4.02 5.02
C ILE A 32 -3.54 -5.31 5.85
N SER A 33 -2.35 -5.91 5.89
CA SER A 33 -2.12 -7.15 6.65
C SER A 33 -2.34 -6.94 8.15
N ARG A 34 -1.85 -5.83 8.71
CA ARG A 34 -2.05 -5.47 10.13
C ARG A 34 -3.51 -5.19 10.45
N LEU A 35 -4.24 -4.55 9.53
CA LEU A 35 -5.68 -4.34 9.67
C LEU A 35 -6.43 -5.68 9.71
N GLY A 36 -6.04 -6.65 8.87
CA GLY A 36 -6.59 -8.01 8.92
C GLY A 36 -6.41 -8.67 10.29
N VAL A 37 -5.20 -8.63 10.85
CA VAL A 37 -4.92 -9.16 12.19
C VAL A 37 -5.75 -8.46 13.27
N ALA A 38 -5.92 -7.15 13.17
CA ALA A 38 -6.75 -6.39 14.11
C ALA A 38 -8.23 -6.79 14.02
N ALA A 39 -8.78 -6.95 12.80
CA ALA A 39 -10.15 -7.39 12.59
C ALA A 39 -10.42 -8.77 13.19
N ASP A 40 -9.50 -9.73 12.98
CA ASP A 40 -9.61 -11.07 13.58
C ASP A 40 -9.59 -11.01 15.11
N GLY A 41 -8.75 -10.15 15.68
CA GLY A 41 -8.70 -9.92 17.13
C GLY A 41 -10.02 -9.42 17.71
N PHE A 42 -10.62 -8.40 17.08
CA PHE A 42 -11.91 -7.86 17.52
C PHE A 42 -13.06 -8.85 17.33
N ALA A 43 -13.09 -9.59 16.21
CA ALA A 43 -14.09 -10.65 15.99
C ALA A 43 -13.98 -11.78 17.02
N SER A 44 -12.76 -12.19 17.37
CA SER A 44 -12.51 -13.20 18.40
C SER A 44 -12.93 -12.73 19.80
N ALA A 45 -12.66 -11.47 20.12
CA ALA A 45 -13.12 -10.85 21.37
C ALA A 45 -14.65 -10.80 21.45
N ALA A 46 -15.32 -10.38 20.38
CA ALA A 46 -16.79 -10.35 20.31
C ALA A 46 -17.39 -11.74 20.50
N ASN A 47 -16.81 -12.75 19.86
CA ASN A 47 -17.25 -14.15 20.03
C ASN A 47 -17.07 -14.61 21.48
N SER A 48 -15.95 -14.29 22.11
CA SER A 48 -15.67 -14.66 23.50
C SER A 48 -16.66 -14.02 24.49
N ILE A 49 -16.96 -12.72 24.33
CA ILE A 49 -17.94 -12.00 25.16
C ILE A 49 -19.34 -12.61 25.01
N SER A 50 -19.73 -12.96 23.78
CA SER A 50 -21.04 -13.58 23.51
C SER A 50 -21.26 -14.91 24.25
N HIS A 51 -20.18 -15.63 24.58
CA HIS A 51 -20.22 -16.90 25.30
C HIS A 51 -20.15 -16.73 26.83
N ILE A 52 -19.74 -15.55 27.33
CA ILE A 52 -19.61 -15.26 28.76
C ILE A 52 -20.89 -14.60 29.28
N ASN A 53 -21.43 -13.60 28.59
CA ASN A 53 -22.57 -12.83 29.10
C ASN A 53 -23.47 -12.28 27.98
N PHE A 54 -24.68 -12.83 27.83
CA PHE A 54 -25.64 -12.39 26.80
C PHE A 54 -26.25 -11.01 27.08
N THR A 55 -25.95 -10.39 28.23
CA THR A 55 -26.39 -9.03 28.58
C THR A 55 -25.45 -7.93 28.08
N GLU A 56 -24.21 -8.27 27.69
CA GLU A 56 -23.21 -7.37 27.11
C GLU A 56 -23.35 -7.27 25.58
N GLN A 57 -24.60 -7.15 25.09
CA GLN A 57 -24.88 -7.02 23.66
C GLN A 57 -24.32 -5.73 23.06
N HIS A 58 -24.15 -4.71 23.90
CA HIS A 58 -23.61 -3.42 23.48
C HIS A 58 -22.12 -3.54 23.12
N GLU A 59 -21.31 -4.18 23.97
CA GLU A 59 -19.88 -4.37 23.74
C GLU A 59 -19.63 -5.26 22.50
N ILE A 60 -20.42 -6.31 22.32
CA ILE A 60 -20.35 -7.16 21.12
C ILE A 60 -20.62 -6.34 19.85
N LYS A 61 -21.62 -5.45 19.91
CA LYS A 61 -21.97 -4.58 18.77
C LYS A 61 -20.85 -3.60 18.44
N GLU A 62 -20.25 -2.97 19.46
CA GLU A 62 -19.12 -2.05 19.26
C GLU A 62 -17.91 -2.75 18.63
N LEU A 63 -17.57 -3.96 19.09
CA LEU A 63 -16.47 -4.74 18.52
C LEU A 63 -16.73 -5.12 17.07
N LEU A 64 -17.96 -5.51 16.72
CA LEU A 64 -18.32 -5.82 15.34
C LEU A 64 -18.33 -4.56 14.45
N GLU A 65 -18.75 -3.41 14.98
CA GLU A 65 -18.68 -2.13 14.27
C GLU A 65 -17.22 -1.76 13.95
N LEU A 66 -16.28 -1.95 14.88
CA LEU A 66 -14.86 -1.78 14.63
C LEU A 66 -14.33 -2.70 13.51
N VAL A 67 -14.78 -3.95 13.46
CA VAL A 67 -14.42 -4.87 12.35
C VAL A 67 -14.91 -4.32 11.00
N PHE A 68 -16.11 -3.74 10.94
CA PHE A 68 -16.62 -3.11 9.71
C PHE A 68 -15.84 -1.86 9.32
N GLU A 69 -15.45 -1.02 10.27
CA GLU A 69 -14.63 0.16 10.03
C GLU A 69 -13.23 -0.21 9.51
N ILE A 70 -12.62 -1.26 10.10
CA ILE A 70 -11.34 -1.80 9.65
C ILE A 70 -11.44 -2.32 8.22
N ARG A 71 -12.50 -3.08 7.91
CA ARG A 71 -12.75 -3.56 6.54
C ARG A 71 -12.83 -2.42 5.56
N ARG A 72 -13.60 -1.37 5.87
CA ARG A 72 -13.73 -0.19 5.01
C ARG A 72 -12.38 0.51 4.79
N SER A 73 -11.59 0.66 5.84
CA SER A 73 -10.24 1.23 5.74
C SER A 73 -9.30 0.38 4.89
N ALA A 74 -9.41 -0.95 5.00
CA ALA A 74 -8.65 -1.89 4.18
C ALA A 74 -9.06 -1.83 2.69
N GLU A 75 -10.34 -1.65 2.38
CA GLU A 75 -10.84 -1.44 1.01
C GLU A 75 -10.27 -0.15 0.40
N ASP A 76 -10.23 0.95 1.16
CA ASP A 76 -9.63 2.21 0.71
C ASP A 76 -8.12 2.05 0.41
N LEU A 77 -7.39 1.34 1.28
CA LEU A 77 -5.98 1.02 1.06
C LEU A 77 -5.77 0.07 -0.12
N HIS A 78 -6.66 -0.89 -0.33
CA HIS A 78 -6.62 -1.77 -1.51
C HIS A 78 -6.78 -0.97 -2.80
N CYS A 79 -7.74 -0.03 -2.85
CA CYS A 79 -7.91 0.85 -4.00
C CYS A 79 -6.66 1.70 -4.26
N LEU A 80 -5.99 2.17 -3.19
CA LEU A 80 -4.71 2.88 -3.33
C LEU A 80 -3.60 1.95 -3.85
N LEU A 81 -3.53 0.71 -3.35
CA LEU A 81 -2.56 -0.30 -3.78
C LEU A 81 -2.69 -0.58 -5.28
N ASP A 82 -3.91 -0.78 -5.78
CA ASP A 82 -4.18 -1.03 -7.19
C ASP A 82 -3.66 0.11 -8.07
N LYS A 83 -3.89 1.36 -7.66
CA LYS A 83 -3.38 2.55 -8.37
C LYS A 83 -1.85 2.60 -8.39
N ARG A 84 -1.19 2.22 -7.29
CA ARG A 84 0.28 2.22 -7.21
C ARG A 84 0.91 1.06 -7.99
N LEU A 85 0.27 -0.11 -7.99
CA LEU A 85 0.69 -1.24 -8.82
C LEU A 85 0.53 -0.93 -10.31
N ASP A 86 -0.59 -0.33 -10.73
CA ASP A 86 -0.79 0.11 -12.11
C ASP A 86 0.29 1.12 -12.54
N ALA A 87 0.61 2.10 -11.68
CA ALA A 87 1.71 3.02 -11.92
C ALA A 87 3.07 2.31 -12.04
N ALA A 88 3.33 1.31 -11.20
CA ALA A 88 4.55 0.51 -11.26
C ALA A 88 4.65 -0.27 -12.57
N ILE A 89 3.58 -0.95 -12.98
CA ILE A 89 3.51 -1.71 -14.23
C ILE A 89 3.77 -0.79 -15.43
N LYS A 90 3.07 0.35 -15.50
CA LYS A 90 3.27 1.34 -16.57
C LYS A 90 4.70 1.87 -16.61
N THR A 91 5.35 2.03 -15.47
CA THR A 91 6.75 2.49 -15.42
C THR A 91 7.73 1.42 -15.89
N VAL A 92 7.43 0.14 -15.64
CA VAL A 92 8.19 -1.00 -16.19
C VAL A 92 8.00 -1.08 -17.70
N GLU A 93 6.75 -1.09 -18.18
CA GLU A 93 6.40 -1.21 -19.60
C GLU A 93 6.97 -0.08 -20.45
N SER A 94 7.02 1.12 -19.89
CA SER A 94 7.58 2.29 -20.58
C SER A 94 9.10 2.30 -20.66
N GLY A 95 9.81 1.41 -19.95
CA GLY A 95 11.27 1.36 -19.95
C GLY A 95 11.94 2.64 -19.45
N VAL A 96 11.22 3.48 -18.71
CA VAL A 96 11.70 4.82 -18.32
C VAL A 96 12.96 4.74 -17.47
N TYR A 97 13.06 3.73 -16.59
CA TYR A 97 14.25 3.48 -15.80
C TYR A 97 15.44 3.00 -16.64
N ASP A 98 15.22 2.17 -17.67
CA ASP A 98 16.29 1.70 -18.54
C ASP A 98 16.92 2.86 -19.33
N ILE A 99 16.08 3.75 -19.86
CA ILE A 99 16.53 4.95 -20.58
C ILE A 99 17.27 5.91 -19.65
N LYS A 100 16.79 6.08 -18.41
CA LYS A 100 17.44 6.91 -17.40
C LYS A 100 18.83 6.37 -17.06
N ASN A 101 18.95 5.07 -16.80
CA ASN A 101 20.24 4.42 -16.52
C ASN A 101 21.24 4.59 -17.68
N ILE A 102 20.78 4.49 -18.94
CA ILE A 102 21.64 4.70 -20.12
C ILE A 102 22.10 6.15 -20.23
N LYS A 103 21.25 7.13 -19.90
CA LYS A 103 21.65 8.55 -19.90
C LYS A 103 22.66 8.87 -18.81
N GLU A 104 22.40 8.45 -17.59
CA GLU A 104 23.30 8.67 -16.44
C GLU A 104 24.68 8.04 -16.72
N ALA A 105 24.73 6.83 -17.27
CA ALA A 105 25.98 6.18 -17.64
C ALA A 105 26.78 6.91 -18.75
N LYS A 106 26.11 7.64 -19.65
CA LYS A 106 26.78 8.46 -20.67
C LYS A 106 27.33 9.76 -20.09
N GLU A 107 26.60 10.39 -19.19
CA GLU A 107 27.03 11.63 -18.52
C GLU A 107 28.22 11.41 -17.57
N GLU A 108 28.35 10.20 -16.99
CA GLU A 108 29.52 9.81 -16.20
C GLU A 108 30.76 9.51 -17.06
N GLN A 109 30.61 9.13 -18.33
CA GLN A 109 31.74 8.89 -19.25
C GLN A 109 32.29 10.17 -19.88
N GLU A 110 31.53 11.26 -19.89
CA GLU A 110 31.93 12.57 -20.43
C GLU A 110 32.57 13.50 -19.37
N LYS A 111 32.71 13.04 -18.13
CA LYS A 111 33.41 13.75 -17.03
C LYS A 111 34.77 13.12 -16.73
#